data_AF-A0A942D1Q0-F1
#
_entry.id   AF-A0A942D1Q0-F1
#
_cell.length_a   1.000
_cell.length_b   1.000
_cell.length_c   1.000
_cell.angle_alpha   90.00
_cell.angle_beta   90.00
_cell.angle_gamma   90.00
#
_symmetry.space_group_name_H-M   'P 1'
#
loop_
_entity.id
_entity.type
_entity.pdbx_description
1 polymer ?
#
loop_
_entity_poly.entity_id
_entity_poly.type
_entity_poly.pdbx_seq_one_letter_code
_entity_poly.pdbx_strand_id
1 'polypeptide(L)' 'MTLARASWMIVVAVCAIAAILFAISGYTGYTYVLIAVGVAAAVNLLPPAYDDRKG' A
#
# COMPACT_ATOMS: atom_id res chain seq x y z
N MET A 1 10.95 -4.24 -12.78
CA MET A 1 10.43 -3.74 -11.48
C MET A 1 11.54 -2.90 -10.86
N THR A 2 11.28 -1.63 -10.51
CA THR A 2 12.29 -0.78 -9.85
C THR A 2 12.36 -1.12 -8.36
N LEU A 3 13.51 -0.86 -7.73
CA LEU A 3 13.68 -1.09 -6.28
C LEU A 3 12.64 -0.29 -5.47
N ALA A 4 12.39 0.96 -5.87
CA ALA A 4 11.37 1.81 -5.26
C ALA A 4 9.95 1.20 -5.39
N ARG A 5 9.59 0.64 -6.54
CA ARG A 5 8.27 0.00 -6.70
C ARG A 5 8.16 -1.29 -5.88
N ALA A 6 9.26 -2.04 -5.77
CA ALA A 6 9.31 -3.25 -4.95
C ALA A 6 9.16 -2.93 -3.45
N SER A 7 9.81 -1.87 -2.94
CA SER A 7 9.67 -1.48 -1.54
C SER A 7 8.23 -1.08 -1.20
N TRP A 8 7.55 -0.31 -2.06
CA TRP A 8 6.14 0.04 -1.87
C TRP A 8 5.23 -1.19 -1.88
N MET A 9 5.50 -2.18 -2.73
CA MET A 9 4.73 -3.42 -2.77
C MET A 9 4.84 -4.20 -1.46
N ILE A 10 6.03 -4.24 -0.86
CA ILE A 10 6.24 -4.87 0.45
C ILE A 10 5.45 -4.14 1.54
N VAL A 11 5.47 -2.80 1.55
CA VAL A 11 4.71 -1.99 2.53
C VAL A 11 3.21 -2.32 2.45
N VAL A 12 2.65 -2.33 1.25
CA VAL A 12 1.23 -2.69 1.03
C VAL A 12 0.93 -4.11 1.56
N ALA A 13 1.79 -5.08 1.25
CA ALA A 13 1.61 -6.46 1.69
C ALA A 13 1.65 -6.59 3.23
N VAL A 14 2.60 -5.93 3.89
CA VAL A 14 2.71 -5.94 5.36
C VAL A 14 1.51 -5.27 6.01
N CYS A 15 1.06 -4.12 5.49
CA CYS A 15 -0.16 -3.45 5.98
C CYS A 15 -1.39 -4.35 5.84
N ALA A 16 -1.54 -5.06 4.72
CA ALA A 16 -2.66 -5.98 4.50
C ALA A 16 -2.64 -7.16 5.48
N ILE A 17 -1.48 -7.80 5.67
CA ILE A 17 -1.32 -8.90 6.64
C ILE A 17 -1.61 -8.40 8.06
N ALA A 18 -1.04 -7.27 8.45
CA ALA A 18 -1.27 -6.69 9.77
C ALA A 18 -2.75 -6.33 9.98
N ALA A 19 -3.43 -5.74 8.99
CA ALA A 19 -4.85 -5.42 9.08
C ALA A 19 -5.69 -6.67 9.36
N ILE A 20 -5.40 -7.79 8.68
CA ILE A 20 -6.06 -9.08 8.90
C ILE A 20 -5.81 -9.58 10.32
N LEU A 21 -4.54 -9.58 10.76
CA LEU A 21 -4.17 -10.03 12.12
C LEU A 21 -4.85 -9.20 13.21
N PHE A 22 -4.93 -7.89 13.04
CA PHE A 22 -5.59 -7.00 14.00
C PHE A 22 -7.11 -7.17 13.98
N ALA A 23 -7.70 -7.42 12.81
CA ALA A 23 -9.14 -7.66 12.68
C ALA A 23 -9.57 -8.92 13.43
N ILE A 24 -8.84 -10.02 13.28
CA ILE A 24 -9.12 -11.27 14.01
C ILE A 24 -8.80 -11.18 15.50
N SER A 25 -7.91 -10.27 15.88
CA SER A 25 -7.55 -10.02 17.29
C SER A 25 -8.49 -9.04 17.99
N GLY A 26 -9.49 -8.48 17.30
CA GLY A 26 -10.46 -7.54 17.86
C GLY A 26 -9.95 -6.09 18.02
N TYR A 27 -8.76 -5.77 17.53
CA TYR A 27 -8.17 -4.42 17.59
C TYR A 27 -8.61 -3.56 16.40
N THR A 28 -9.92 -3.33 16.28
CA THR A 28 -10.57 -2.65 15.15
C THR A 28 -10.00 -1.26 14.86
N GLY A 29 -9.68 -0.47 15.90
CA GLY A 29 -9.10 0.87 15.71
C GLY A 29 -7.80 0.86 14.88
N TYR A 30 -6.90 -0.08 15.18
CA TYR A 30 -5.65 -0.24 14.43
C TYR A 30 -5.85 -0.90 13.07
N THR A 31 -6.85 -1.80 12.92
CA THR A 31 -7.22 -2.37 11.62
C THR A 31 -7.53 -1.28 10.60
N TYR A 32 -8.37 -0.30 10.95
CA TYR A 32 -8.71 0.79 10.02
C TYR A 32 -7.50 1.65 9.66
N VAL A 33 -6.62 1.92 10.63
CA VAL A 33 -5.37 2.66 10.38
C VAL A 33 -4.48 1.90 9.40
N LEU A 34 -4.29 0.59 9.60
CA LEU A 34 -3.47 -0.25 8.73
C LEU A 34 -4.03 -0.34 7.32
N ILE A 35 -5.36 -0.42 7.17
CA ILE A 35 -6.03 -0.36 5.86
C ILE A 35 -5.77 0.99 5.19
N ALA A 36 -5.99 2.10 5.89
CA ALA A 36 -5.80 3.44 5.33
C ALA A 36 -4.34 3.68 4.88
N VAL A 37 -3.37 3.28 5.71
CA VAL A 37 -1.94 3.38 5.38
C VAL A 37 -1.58 2.47 4.21
N GLY A 38 -2.08 1.23 4.18
CA GLY A 38 -1.84 0.30 3.08
C GLY A 38 -2.38 0.80 1.74
N VAL A 39 -3.60 1.37 1.74
CA VAL A 39 -4.20 1.99 0.55
C VAL A 39 -3.40 3.22 0.10
N ALA A 40 -2.96 4.07 1.04
CA ALA A 40 -2.10 5.20 0.74
C ALA A 40 -0.75 4.77 0.15
N ALA A 41 -0.14 3.69 0.65
CA ALA A 41 1.10 3.15 0.09
C ALA A 41 0.90 2.65 -1.36
N ALA A 42 -0.26 2.05 -1.67
CA ALA A 42 -0.56 1.50 -2.98
C ALA A 42 -0.58 2.53 -4.11
N VAL A 43 -0.79 3.83 -3.80
CA VAL A 43 -0.75 4.90 -4.82
C VAL A 43 0.60 4.96 -5.55
N ASN A 44 1.69 4.58 -4.88
CA ASN A 44 3.04 4.55 -5.44
C ASN A 44 3.26 3.40 -6.43
N LEU A 45 2.28 2.50 -6.59
CA LEU A 45 2.33 1.38 -7.51
C LEU A 45 1.59 1.65 -8.82
N LEU A 46 0.85 2.77 -8.90
CA LEU A 46 0.14 3.18 -10.12
C LEU A 46 1.12 3.43 -11.28
N PRO A 47 0.71 3.14 -12.52
CA PRO A 47 1.45 3.58 -13.69
C PRO A 47 1.62 5.11 -13.68
N PRO A 48 2.73 5.64 -14.22
CA PRO A 48 2.85 7.07 -14.45
C PRO A 48 1.67 7.53 -15.30
N ALA A 49 1.13 8.71 -14.99
CA ALA A 49 0.24 9.39 -15.93
C ALA A 49 0.97 9.53 -17.27
N TYR A 50 0.25 9.30 -18.36
CA TYR A 50 0.76 9.43 -19.72
C TYR A 50 1.63 10.69 -19.87
N ASP A 51 2.90 10.50 -20.24
CA ASP A 51 3.84 11.59 -20.48
C ASP A 51 3.79 11.97 -21.96
N ASP A 52 3.08 13.06 -22.26
CA ASP A 52 2.93 13.64 -23.60
C ASP A 52 4.21 14.41 -24.04
N ARG A 53 5.28 14.45 -23.22
CA ARG A 53 6.52 15.17 -23.54
C ARG A 53 7.48 14.38 -24.42
N LYS A 54 7.00 13.89 -25.56
CA LYS A 54 7.84 13.48 -26.68
C LYS A 54 7.62 14.42 -27.87
N GLY A 55 8.17 15.62 -27.75
CA GLY A 55 8.41 16.57 -28.84
C GLY A 55 9.89 16.76 -29.03
#